data_AF-A0A0U1CWB0-F1
#
_entry.id   AF-A0A0U1CWB0-F1
#
_cell.length_a   1.000
_cell.length_b   1.000
_cell.length_c   1.000
_cell.angle_alpha   90.00
_cell.angle_beta   90.00
_cell.angle_gamma   90.00
#
_symmetry.space_group_name_H-M   'P 1'
#
loop_
_entity.id
_entity.type
_entity.pdbx_description
1 polymer ?
#
loop_
_entity_poly.entity_id
_entity_poly.type
_entity_poly.pdbx_seq_one_letter_code
_entity_poly.pdbx_strand_id
1 'polypeptide(L)'
;MWQSNRVRFLVAMAAALVGAGVLAAPPSLAGPTVCDYPACTPGIMPHQVLGAPCENTTYYAFGVADGYVSFASEPGRLMFCGSPRRYQPRWFRSPPMAGVKEEGASCQNYQNYVAQAPDGLFLICFAHDGVMTWVRADT
;
A
#
# COMPACT_ATOMS: atom_id res chain seq x y z
N MET A 1 9.73 46.56 -44.09
CA MET A 1 10.73 45.48 -43.92
C MET A 1 11.16 45.24 -42.45
N TRP A 2 11.00 46.20 -41.52
CA TRP A 2 11.50 46.09 -40.13
C TRP A 2 10.58 45.33 -39.13
N GLN A 3 9.27 45.22 -39.39
CA GLN A 3 8.35 44.54 -38.47
C GLN A 3 8.36 43.00 -38.55
N SER A 4 8.77 42.41 -39.67
CA SER A 4 8.69 40.95 -39.89
C SER A 4 9.71 40.16 -39.06
N ASN A 5 10.89 40.72 -38.81
CA ASN A 5 11.93 40.06 -37.99
C ASN A 5 11.56 40.01 -36.50
N ARG A 6 10.87 41.03 -35.97
CA ARG A 6 10.48 41.06 -34.55
C ARG A 6 9.47 39.97 -34.19
N VAL A 7 8.50 39.72 -35.08
CA VAL A 7 7.48 38.68 -34.88
C VAL A 7 8.11 37.28 -34.95
N ARG A 8 9.04 37.04 -35.87
CA ARG A 8 9.75 35.76 -35.98
C ARG A 8 10.61 35.46 -34.74
N PHE A 9 11.28 36.48 -34.19
CA PHE A 9 12.07 36.34 -32.95
C PHE A 9 11.20 36.04 -31.72
N LEU A 10 10.02 36.67 -31.60
CA LEU A 10 9.11 36.43 -30.48
C LEU A 10 8.51 35.01 -30.52
N VAL A 11 8.16 34.51 -31.71
CA VAL A 11 7.63 33.14 -31.86
C VAL A 11 8.69 32.09 -31.55
N ALA A 12 9.95 32.30 -31.97
CA ALA A 12 11.05 31.38 -31.66
C ALA A 12 11.35 31.30 -30.15
N MET A 13 11.29 32.43 -29.45
CA MET A 13 11.48 32.49 -27.99
C MET A 13 10.34 31.82 -27.23
N ALA A 14 9.09 31.96 -27.70
CA ALA A 14 7.94 31.31 -27.10
C ALA A 14 7.99 29.77 -27.26
N ALA A 15 8.46 29.28 -28.41
CA ALA A 15 8.59 27.83 -28.65
C ALA A 15 9.69 27.17 -27.79
N ALA A 16 10.79 27.88 -27.52
CA ALA A 16 11.89 27.36 -26.71
C ALA A 16 11.52 27.21 -25.22
N LEU A 17 10.65 28.07 -24.69
CA LEU A 17 10.24 28.03 -23.28
C LEU A 17 9.24 26.91 -22.97
N VAL A 18 8.48 26.42 -23.96
CA VAL A 18 7.51 25.32 -23.77
C VAL A 18 8.21 23.96 -23.72
N GLY A 19 9.39 23.80 -24.33
CA GLY A 19 10.12 22.53 -24.36
C GLY A 19 10.83 22.14 -23.06
N ALA A 20 11.14 23.11 -22.18
CA ALA A 20 12.00 22.87 -21.01
C ALA A 20 11.25 22.41 -19.74
N GLY A 21 9.91 22.40 -19.76
CA GLY A 21 9.11 22.22 -18.54
C GLY A 21 8.76 20.78 -18.14
N VAL A 22 9.02 19.76 -18.97
CA VAL A 22 8.39 18.42 -18.82
C VAL A 22 9.30 17.28 -18.37
N LEU A 23 10.55 17.54 -17.96
CA LEU A 23 11.50 16.47 -17.61
C LEU A 23 11.81 16.32 -16.11
N ALA A 24 11.12 17.04 -15.23
CA ALA A 24 11.20 16.73 -13.81
C ALA A 24 10.37 15.47 -13.52
N ALA A 25 11.02 14.30 -13.61
CA ALA A 25 10.46 13.07 -13.05
C ALA A 25 10.10 13.34 -11.57
N PRO A 26 8.92 12.88 -11.10
CA PRO A 26 8.58 13.03 -9.69
C PRO A 26 9.71 12.41 -8.86
N PRO A 27 10.13 13.04 -7.75
CA PRO A 27 11.14 12.46 -6.89
C PRO A 27 10.64 11.08 -6.43
N SER A 28 11.33 10.02 -6.84
CA SER A 28 11.13 8.70 -6.25
C SER A 28 11.72 8.76 -4.85
N LEU A 29 10.87 9.00 -3.85
CA LEU A 29 11.23 8.72 -2.47
C LEU A 29 11.35 7.20 -2.37
N ALA A 30 12.58 6.68 -2.46
CA ALA A 30 12.86 5.34 -1.99
C ALA A 30 12.41 5.31 -0.53
N GLY A 31 11.34 4.55 -0.24
CA GLY A 31 10.94 4.26 1.12
C GLY A 31 12.12 3.66 1.90
N PRO A 32 12.02 3.55 3.24
CA PRO A 32 13.07 2.88 4.01
C PRO A 32 13.41 1.54 3.37
N THR A 33 14.71 1.21 3.27
CA THR A 33 15.18 -0.05 2.65
C THR A 33 14.60 -1.28 3.33
N VAL A 34 14.16 -1.12 4.57
CA VAL A 34 13.39 -2.10 5.34
C VAL A 34 12.06 -1.46 5.72
N CYS A 35 10.95 -2.04 5.27
CA CYS A 35 9.62 -1.58 5.64
C CYS A 35 9.09 -2.41 6.82
N ASP A 36 9.15 -1.84 8.03
CA ASP A 36 8.76 -2.52 9.28
C ASP A 36 7.43 -2.02 9.88
N TYR A 37 6.68 -1.20 9.15
CA TYR A 37 5.46 -0.57 9.65
C TYR A 37 4.42 -0.37 8.55
N PRO A 38 3.13 -0.18 8.89
CA PRO A 38 2.06 -0.12 7.90
C PRO A 38 2.24 1.02 6.89
N ALA A 39 2.64 2.21 7.34
CA ALA A 39 2.69 3.40 6.49
C ALA A 39 3.70 3.33 5.32
N CYS A 40 4.69 2.44 5.38
CA CYS A 40 5.60 2.19 4.25
C CYS A 40 5.17 1.02 3.37
N THR A 41 4.12 0.27 3.76
CA THR A 41 3.70 -0.93 3.03
C THR A 41 2.97 -0.52 1.76
N PRO A 42 3.40 -0.99 0.59
CA PRO A 42 2.73 -0.66 -0.66
C PRO A 42 1.35 -1.33 -0.74
N GLY A 43 0.40 -0.65 -1.38
CA GLY A 43 -0.90 -1.24 -1.72
C GLY A 43 -1.91 -1.31 -0.57
N ILE A 44 -1.67 -0.65 0.56
CA ILE A 44 -2.72 -0.45 1.58
C ILE A 44 -3.85 0.39 0.97
N MET A 45 -5.03 -0.20 0.84
CA MET A 45 -6.18 0.47 0.25
C MET A 45 -6.74 1.55 1.19
N PRO A 46 -6.85 2.81 0.74
CA PRO A 46 -7.46 3.87 1.53
C PRO A 46 -8.99 3.77 1.52
N HIS A 47 -9.66 4.53 2.39
CA HIS A 47 -11.11 4.73 2.43
C HIS A 47 -11.95 3.45 2.57
N GLN A 48 -11.44 2.43 3.26
CA GLN A 48 -12.18 1.19 3.47
C GLN A 48 -13.17 1.32 4.63
N VAL A 49 -14.31 0.65 4.53
CA VAL A 49 -15.35 0.67 5.59
C VAL A 49 -15.39 -0.68 6.27
N LEU A 50 -15.32 -0.70 7.60
CA LEU A 50 -15.37 -1.95 8.36
C LEU A 50 -16.67 -2.72 8.07
N GLY A 51 -16.52 -4.01 7.76
CA GLY A 51 -17.62 -4.89 7.40
C GLY A 51 -18.14 -4.73 5.98
N ALA A 52 -17.66 -3.77 5.18
CA ALA A 52 -18.02 -3.70 3.75
C ALA A 52 -17.43 -4.91 3.00
N PRO A 53 -18.08 -5.34 1.90
CA PRO A 53 -17.56 -6.43 1.06
C PRO A 53 -16.22 -6.06 0.42
N CYS A 54 -15.38 -7.06 0.20
CA CYS A 54 -14.08 -6.94 -0.47
C CYS A 54 -13.83 -8.14 -1.39
N GLU A 55 -12.90 -8.02 -2.34
CA GLU A 55 -12.73 -9.02 -3.41
C GLU A 55 -11.51 -9.93 -3.26
N ASN A 56 -10.42 -9.46 -2.65
CA ASN A 56 -9.17 -10.21 -2.56
C ASN A 56 -8.73 -10.41 -1.10
N THR A 57 -8.70 -11.67 -0.66
CA THR A 57 -8.28 -12.07 0.69
C THR A 57 -6.84 -12.56 0.76
N THR A 58 -6.15 -12.66 -0.38
CA THR A 58 -4.83 -13.30 -0.48
C THR A 58 -3.73 -12.30 -0.77
N TYR A 59 -3.94 -11.39 -1.73
CA TYR A 59 -2.95 -10.41 -2.16
C TYR A 59 -3.47 -8.99 -1.97
N TYR A 60 -2.59 -8.10 -1.49
CA TYR A 60 -2.92 -6.70 -1.18
C TYR A 60 -4.19 -6.61 -0.31
N ALA A 61 -4.29 -7.50 0.67
CA ALA A 61 -5.50 -7.68 1.47
C ALA A 61 -5.64 -6.61 2.57
N PHE A 62 -4.75 -5.62 2.66
CA PHE A 62 -4.77 -4.61 3.71
C PHE A 62 -5.40 -3.29 3.26
N GLY A 63 -6.04 -2.61 4.20
CA GLY A 63 -6.64 -1.30 3.98
C GLY A 63 -6.71 -0.47 5.25
N VAL A 64 -7.06 0.80 5.11
CA VAL A 64 -7.29 1.73 6.23
C VAL A 64 -8.64 2.38 6.09
N ALA A 65 -9.30 2.60 7.23
CA ALA A 65 -10.51 3.40 7.27
C ALA A 65 -10.15 4.89 7.30
N ASP A 66 -10.55 5.63 6.28
CA ASP A 66 -10.43 7.09 6.30
C ASP A 66 -11.75 7.69 6.75
N GLY A 67 -11.72 8.73 7.61
CA GLY A 67 -12.77 9.73 7.90
C GLY A 67 -14.20 9.27 8.24
N TYR A 68 -14.78 8.37 7.45
CA TYR A 68 -16.08 7.73 7.64
C TYR A 68 -15.96 6.55 8.61
N VAL A 69 -16.05 6.91 9.88
CA VAL A 69 -16.01 5.99 11.00
C VAL A 69 -17.41 5.42 11.21
N SER A 70 -17.62 4.14 10.89
CA SER A 70 -18.77 3.41 11.43
C SER A 70 -18.70 3.38 12.96
N PHE A 71 -19.80 3.12 13.66
CA PHE A 71 -19.79 2.93 15.12
C PHE A 71 -18.78 1.87 15.59
N ALA A 72 -18.35 1.00 14.67
CA ALA A 72 -17.47 -0.13 14.91
C ALA A 72 -16.04 0.07 14.42
N SER A 73 -15.62 1.22 13.87
CA SER A 73 -14.26 1.47 13.32
C SER A 73 -13.59 2.69 13.95
N GLU A 74 -12.31 2.97 13.63
CA GLU A 74 -11.59 4.20 13.99
C GLU A 74 -10.79 4.69 12.76
N PRO A 75 -10.67 6.01 12.51
CA PRO A 75 -9.88 6.52 11.39
C PRO A 75 -8.41 6.11 11.48
N GLY A 76 -7.79 5.82 10.34
CA GLY A 76 -6.38 5.44 10.23
C GLY A 76 -6.04 4.06 10.79
N ARG A 77 -7.02 3.32 11.32
CA ARG A 77 -6.78 1.97 11.85
C ARG A 77 -6.71 0.97 10.70
N LEU A 78 -5.69 0.12 10.78
CA LEU A 78 -5.45 -0.93 9.79
C LEU A 78 -6.56 -1.98 9.83
N MET A 79 -6.95 -2.40 8.63
CA MET A 79 -7.95 -3.41 8.35
C MET A 79 -7.38 -4.44 7.38
N PHE A 80 -7.98 -5.63 7.36
CA PHE A 80 -7.69 -6.65 6.36
C PHE A 80 -8.97 -7.19 5.75
N CYS A 81 -8.90 -7.57 4.47
CA CYS A 81 -9.94 -8.28 3.76
C CYS A 81 -9.82 -9.76 4.08
N GLY A 82 -10.84 -10.31 4.74
CA GLY A 82 -10.87 -11.71 5.14
C GLY A 82 -12.22 -12.33 4.80
N SER A 83 -12.25 -13.66 4.74
CA SER A 83 -13.49 -14.41 4.57
C SER A 83 -13.60 -15.46 5.66
N PRO A 84 -14.54 -15.33 6.61
CA PRO A 84 -14.91 -16.46 7.46
C PRO A 84 -15.33 -17.64 6.57
N ARG A 85 -15.04 -18.89 6.99
CA ARG A 85 -15.32 -20.08 6.17
C ARG A 85 -16.77 -20.05 5.66
N ARG A 86 -16.94 -20.00 4.33
CA ARG A 86 -18.21 -19.98 3.56
C ARG A 86 -18.99 -18.66 3.48
N TYR A 87 -18.44 -17.54 3.93
CA TYR A 87 -19.10 -16.23 3.80
C TYR A 87 -18.48 -15.36 2.70
N GLN A 88 -19.18 -14.30 2.29
CA GLN A 88 -18.61 -13.31 1.39
C GLN A 88 -17.49 -12.55 2.12
N PRO A 89 -16.33 -12.30 1.48
CA PRO A 89 -15.23 -11.58 2.12
C PRO A 89 -15.64 -10.16 2.51
N ARG A 90 -15.12 -9.71 3.66
CA ARG A 90 -15.40 -8.40 4.24
C ARG A 90 -14.16 -7.80 4.90
N TRP A 91 -14.20 -6.50 5.15
CA TRP A 91 -13.19 -5.79 5.91
C TRP A 91 -13.32 -6.07 7.42
N PHE A 92 -12.23 -6.52 8.04
CA PHE A 92 -12.11 -6.75 9.48
C PHE A 92 -10.99 -5.90 10.08
N ARG A 93 -11.03 -5.69 11.39
CA ARG A 93 -9.93 -5.02 12.11
C ARG A 93 -8.68 -5.91 12.07
N SER A 94 -7.56 -5.36 11.62
CA SER A 94 -6.31 -6.10 11.51
C SER A 94 -5.62 -6.24 12.88
N PRO A 95 -4.92 -7.36 13.13
CA PRO A 95 -3.83 -7.38 14.10
C PRO A 95 -2.74 -6.35 13.73
N PRO A 96 -1.80 -6.06 14.66
CA PRO A 96 -0.65 -5.21 14.37
C PRO A 96 0.14 -5.70 13.16
N MET A 97 0.60 -4.78 12.31
CA MET A 97 1.31 -5.11 11.07
C MET A 97 2.79 -4.74 11.16
N ALA A 98 3.64 -5.68 10.76
CA ALA A 98 5.11 -5.56 10.75
C ALA A 98 5.69 -5.07 9.41
N GLY A 99 4.85 -4.52 8.53
CA GLY A 99 5.25 -4.02 7.22
C GLY A 99 5.41 -5.13 6.18
N VAL A 100 6.54 -5.12 5.46
CA VAL A 100 6.87 -6.07 4.40
C VAL A 100 7.84 -7.15 4.91
N LYS A 101 7.50 -8.44 4.72
CA LYS A 101 8.28 -9.59 5.20
C LYS A 101 8.32 -10.72 4.18
N GLU A 102 9.37 -11.52 4.17
CA GLU A 102 9.46 -12.69 3.29
C GLU A 102 8.70 -13.90 3.85
N GLU A 103 7.99 -14.64 3.01
CA GLU A 103 7.39 -15.92 3.38
C GLU A 103 8.48 -16.92 3.83
N GLY A 104 8.23 -17.63 4.92
CA GLY A 104 9.17 -18.59 5.51
C GLY A 104 10.27 -17.96 6.38
N ALA A 105 10.42 -16.64 6.40
CA ALA A 105 11.38 -15.98 7.29
C ALA A 105 10.95 -16.06 8.76
N SER A 106 11.92 -16.10 9.67
CA SER A 106 11.68 -16.13 11.12
C SER A 106 10.92 -14.88 11.60
N CYS A 107 9.91 -15.09 12.45
CA CYS A 107 9.04 -14.03 12.97
C CYS A 107 8.96 -13.99 14.51
N GLN A 108 9.97 -14.53 15.22
CA GLN A 108 9.95 -14.71 16.68
C GLN A 108 9.54 -13.46 17.50
N ASN A 109 9.88 -12.25 17.02
CA ASN A 109 9.55 -11.00 17.70
C ASN A 109 8.17 -10.41 17.32
N TYR A 110 7.43 -11.09 16.46
CA TYR A 110 6.21 -10.61 15.81
C TYR A 110 5.03 -11.57 16.06
N GLN A 111 5.00 -12.23 17.21
CA GLN A 111 3.92 -13.15 17.55
C GLN A 111 2.55 -12.45 17.46
N ASN A 112 1.61 -13.05 16.74
CA ASN A 112 0.28 -12.50 16.45
C ASN A 112 0.27 -11.21 15.59
N TYR A 113 1.40 -10.85 14.96
CA TYR A 113 1.43 -9.81 13.95
C TYR A 113 1.11 -10.38 12.57
N VAL A 114 0.73 -9.48 11.69
CA VAL A 114 0.57 -9.72 10.26
C VAL A 114 1.63 -8.98 9.47
N ALA A 115 1.87 -9.40 8.25
CA ALA A 115 2.75 -8.73 7.30
C ALA A 115 2.25 -8.91 5.88
N GLN A 116 2.82 -8.15 4.96
CA GLN A 116 2.64 -8.36 3.53
C GLN A 116 3.96 -8.86 2.92
N ALA A 117 3.91 -9.81 2.00
CA ALA A 117 5.08 -10.15 1.21
C ALA A 117 5.39 -9.08 0.15
N PRO A 118 6.61 -9.06 -0.43
CA PRO A 118 6.95 -8.12 -1.49
C PRO A 118 6.03 -8.19 -2.71
N ASP A 119 5.44 -9.36 -2.97
CA ASP A 119 4.47 -9.62 -4.04
C ASP A 119 3.01 -9.30 -3.63
N GLY A 120 2.79 -8.83 -2.40
CA GLY A 120 1.47 -8.50 -1.87
C GLY A 120 0.81 -9.61 -1.05
N LEU A 121 1.41 -10.80 -0.91
CA LEU A 121 0.79 -11.91 -0.20
C LEU A 121 0.52 -11.59 1.29
N PHE A 122 -0.65 -11.95 1.78
CA PHE A 122 -1.02 -11.80 3.19
C PHE A 122 -0.32 -12.86 4.03
N LEU A 123 0.58 -12.40 4.91
CA LEU A 123 1.32 -13.22 5.86
C LEU A 123 0.82 -13.04 7.30
N ILE A 124 0.87 -14.13 8.06
CA ILE A 124 0.68 -14.16 9.51
C ILE A 124 1.90 -14.82 10.15
N CYS A 125 2.35 -14.28 11.29
CA CYS A 125 3.38 -14.94 12.08
C CYS A 125 2.74 -16.06 12.91
N PHE A 126 3.13 -17.31 12.64
CA PHE A 126 2.54 -18.47 13.30
C PHE A 126 3.58 -19.51 13.70
N ALA A 127 3.34 -20.19 14.82
CA ALA A 127 4.17 -21.28 15.32
C ALA A 127 3.77 -22.61 14.66
N HIS A 128 4.70 -23.27 13.96
CA HIS A 128 4.52 -24.61 13.42
C HIS A 128 5.84 -25.37 13.46
N ASP A 129 5.80 -26.70 13.60
CA ASP A 129 7.00 -27.56 13.58
C ASP A 129 8.14 -27.11 14.52
N GLY A 130 7.80 -26.47 15.65
CA GLY A 130 8.76 -25.96 16.63
C GLY A 130 9.47 -24.65 16.23
N VAL A 131 9.11 -24.06 15.09
CA VAL A 131 9.59 -22.75 14.62
C VAL A 131 8.46 -21.73 14.55
N MET A 132 8.82 -20.44 14.51
CA MET A 132 7.88 -19.36 14.23
C MET A 132 8.35 -18.61 13.00
N THR A 133 7.57 -18.70 11.92
CA THR A 133 7.89 -18.05 10.65
C THR A 133 6.65 -17.39 10.06
N TRP A 134 6.88 -16.49 9.11
CA TRP A 134 5.82 -15.90 8.31
C TRP A 134 5.23 -16.95 7.37
N VAL A 135 3.96 -17.25 7.55
CA VAL A 135 3.22 -18.19 6.71
C VAL A 135 2.06 -17.49 6.04
N ARG A 136 1.55 -18.09 4.98
CA ARG A 136 0.37 -17.57 4.29
C ARG A 136 -0.86 -17.60 5.20
N ALA A 137 -1.65 -16.54 5.16
CA ALA A 137 -2.88 -16.45 5.94
C ALA A 137 -4.09 -17.11 5.26
N ASP A 138 -3.95 -17.59 4.02
CA ASP A 138 -5.02 -18.19 3.21
C ASP A 138 -5.07 -19.74 3.26
N THR A 139 -4.11 -20.37 3.94
CA THR A 139 -4.01 -21.84 4.12
C THR A 139 -4.52 -22.29 5.49
#